data_AF-A0A7X5Q9N0-F1
#
_entry.id   AF-A0A7X5Q9N0-F1
#
_cell.length_a   1.000
_cell.length_b   1.000
_cell.length_c   1.000
_cell.angle_alpha   90.00
_cell.angle_beta   90.00
_cell.angle_gamma   90.00
#
_symmetry.space_group_name_H-M   'P 1'
#
loop_
_entity.id
_entity.type
_entity.pdbx_description
1 polymer ?
#
loop_
_entity_poly.entity_id
_entity_poly.type
_entity_poly.pdbx_seq_one_letter_code
_entity_poly.pdbx_strand_id
1 'polypeptide(L)'
;MLKIGQLSTEQIKALEEEYMPKSKKNKKQEIIDKINPLEALRILEILCRKNAEILKRTEELFLNRIREVDVEEIAEEVFSDIDFIDVEDLWDKSGSSRYGYTDPADAAWEMVEEVIEPHL
;
A
#
# COMPACT_ATOMS: atom_id res chain seq x y z
N MET A 1 18.45 -29.99 20.63
CA MET A 1 17.21 -29.68 19.88
C MET A 1 16.13 -29.33 20.90
N LEU A 2 15.94 -28.04 21.20
CA LEU A 2 14.91 -27.58 22.13
C LEU A 2 13.56 -27.58 21.40
N LYS A 3 12.58 -28.32 21.95
CA LYS A 3 11.22 -28.42 21.41
C LYS A 3 10.50 -27.09 21.67
N ILE A 4 10.23 -26.35 20.61
CA ILE A 4 9.64 -24.99 20.63
C ILE A 4 8.18 -25.00 21.13
N GLY A 5 7.59 -26.18 21.40
CA GLY A 5 6.19 -26.33 21.82
C GLY A 5 5.92 -26.53 23.32
N GLN A 6 6.85 -26.22 24.23
CA GLN A 6 6.66 -26.44 25.68
C GLN A 6 6.82 -25.19 26.55
N LEU A 7 6.98 -24.00 25.98
CA LEU A 7 7.11 -22.78 26.76
C LEU A 7 5.73 -22.30 27.20
N SER A 8 5.54 -22.15 28.50
CA SER A 8 4.36 -21.47 29.06
C SER A 8 4.33 -20.01 28.61
N THR A 9 3.14 -19.42 28.56
CA THR A 9 2.93 -18.03 28.12
C THR A 9 3.78 -17.03 28.91
N GLU A 10 4.07 -17.35 30.17
CA GLU A 10 4.93 -16.56 31.06
C GLU A 10 6.41 -16.62 30.65
N GLN A 11 6.88 -17.78 30.18
CA GLN A 11 8.26 -17.96 29.71
C GLN A 11 8.49 -17.32 28.35
N ILE A 12 7.48 -17.34 27.46
CA ILE A 12 7.53 -16.62 26.18
C ILE A 12 7.61 -15.11 26.43
N LYS A 13 6.79 -14.59 27.36
CA LYS A 13 6.77 -13.17 27.71
C LYS A 13 8.08 -12.70 28.36
N ALA A 14 8.70 -13.55 29.19
CA ALA A 14 10.00 -13.27 29.79
C ALA A 14 11.13 -13.23 28.74
N LEU A 15 11.11 -14.15 27.76
CA LEU A 15 12.05 -14.15 26.64
C LEU A 15 11.83 -12.94 25.69
N GLU A 16 10.58 -12.55 25.47
CA GLU A 16 10.25 -11.34 24.69
C GLU A 16 10.77 -10.07 25.37
N GLU A 17 10.69 -9.95 26.70
CA GLU A 17 11.24 -8.80 27.42
C GLU A 17 12.78 -8.79 27.47
N GLU A 18 13.43 -9.96 27.46
CA GLU A 18 14.89 -10.08 27.45
C GLU A 18 15.51 -9.80 26.07
N TYR A 19 14.84 -10.18 24.96
CA TYR A 19 15.36 -10.05 23.60
C TYR A 19 14.83 -8.84 22.80
N MET A 20 13.76 -8.18 23.25
CA MET A 20 13.27 -6.90 22.70
C MET A 20 13.29 -5.82 23.78
N PRO A 21 14.43 -5.13 24.02
CA PRO A 21 14.46 -4.04 24.98
C PRO A 21 13.46 -2.98 24.53
N LYS A 22 12.39 -2.77 25.32
CA LYS A 22 11.41 -1.68 25.12
C LYS A 22 12.19 -0.37 25.06
N SER A 23 12.43 0.14 23.86
CA SER A 23 13.13 1.40 23.70
C SER A 23 12.26 2.48 24.34
N LYS A 24 12.81 3.20 25.32
CA LYS A 24 12.14 4.35 25.91
C LYS A 24 11.97 5.39 24.79
N LYS A 25 10.81 5.41 24.13
CA LYS A 25 10.46 6.43 23.14
C LYS A 25 10.70 7.81 23.78
N ASN A 26 11.47 8.64 23.09
CA ASN A 26 11.83 9.96 23.57
C ASN A 26 10.61 10.88 23.40
N LYS A 27 10.32 11.81 24.33
CA LYS A 27 9.13 12.71 24.26
C LYS A 27 8.93 13.42 22.92
N LYS A 28 10.01 13.61 22.14
CA LYS A 28 9.96 14.19 20.78
C LYS A 28 9.29 13.27 19.75
N GLN A 29 9.45 11.95 19.87
CA GLN A 29 8.80 10.97 18.99
C GLN A 29 7.30 10.89 19.28
N GLU A 30 6.89 11.06 20.54
CA GLU A 30 5.47 11.11 20.91
C GLU A 30 4.71 12.28 20.28
N ILE A 31 5.39 13.38 19.94
CA ILE A 31 4.76 14.53 19.27
C ILE A 31 4.52 14.19 17.81
N ILE A 32 5.49 13.58 17.13
CA ILE A 32 5.37 13.18 15.71
C ILE A 32 4.23 12.16 15.55
N ASP A 33 4.13 11.19 16.46
CA ASP A 33 3.10 10.15 16.43
C ASP A 33 1.66 10.70 16.57
N LYS A 34 1.48 11.95 17.00
CA LYS A 34 0.17 12.60 17.18
C LYS A 34 -0.23 13.54 16.04
N ILE A 35 0.68 13.82 15.12
CA ILE A 35 0.42 14.73 14.00
C ILE A 35 -0.39 13.99 12.95
N ASN A 36 -1.53 14.54 12.53
CA ASN A 36 -2.31 13.95 11.44
C ASN A 36 -1.59 14.15 10.08
N PRO A 37 -1.89 13.34 9.05
CA PRO A 37 -1.17 13.40 7.77
C PRO A 37 -1.19 14.78 7.11
N LEU A 38 -2.32 15.49 7.20
CA LEU A 38 -2.48 16.82 6.61
C LEU A 38 -1.63 17.89 7.34
N GLU A 39 -1.54 17.81 8.66
CA GLU A 39 -0.67 18.66 9.47
C GLU A 39 0.81 18.34 9.23
N ALA A 40 1.16 17.07 9.06
CA ALA A 40 2.51 16.65 8.74
C ALA A 40 2.97 17.26 7.41
N LEU A 41 2.10 17.22 6.38
CA LEU A 41 2.37 17.85 5.08
C LEU A 41 2.62 19.35 5.22
N ARG A 42 1.74 20.07 5.93
CA ARG A 42 1.90 21.52 6.17
C ARG A 42 3.20 21.85 6.90
N ILE A 43 3.56 21.05 7.90
CA ILE A 43 4.81 21.25 8.64
C ILE A 43 6.01 21.01 7.72
N LEU A 44 5.98 19.95 6.91
CA LEU A 44 7.02 19.65 5.93
C LEU A 44 7.20 20.79 4.93
N GLU A 45 6.11 21.33 4.37
CA GLU A 45 6.15 22.49 3.48
C GLU A 45 6.84 23.70 4.12
N ILE A 46 6.51 24.00 5.39
CA ILE A 46 7.13 25.10 6.14
C ILE A 46 8.63 24.84 6.35
N LEU A 47 9.02 23.60 6.65
CA LEU A 47 10.42 23.22 6.85
C LEU A 47 11.22 23.34 5.55
N CYS A 48 10.69 22.84 4.44
CA CYS A 48 11.32 22.92 3.13
C CYS A 48 11.47 24.36 2.63
N ARG A 49 10.49 25.24 2.88
CA ARG A 49 10.60 26.67 2.53
C ARG A 49 11.67 27.41 3.33
N LYS A 50 11.94 26.97 4.56
CA LYS A 50 12.90 27.63 5.46
C LYS A 50 14.32 27.12 5.32
N ASN A 51 14.51 25.89 4.82
CA ASN A 51 15.82 25.27 4.72
C ASN A 51 15.96 24.43 3.43
N ALA A 52 16.85 24.89 2.55
CA ALA A 52 17.14 24.25 1.26
C ALA A 52 17.74 22.84 1.40
N GLU A 53 18.47 22.55 2.48
CA GLU A 53 19.01 21.20 2.72
C GLU A 53 17.90 20.20 3.05
N ILE A 54 16.88 20.65 3.81
CA ILE A 54 15.71 19.80 4.12
C ILE A 54 14.92 19.50 2.85
N LEU A 55 14.75 20.50 1.97
CA LEU A 55 14.10 20.29 0.67
C LEU A 55 14.85 19.24 -0.14
N LYS A 56 16.18 19.39 -0.31
CA LYS A 56 17.00 18.43 -1.05
C LYS A 56 16.90 17.02 -0.46
N ARG A 57 16.95 16.89 0.87
CA ARG A 57 16.83 15.59 1.53
C ARG A 57 15.45 14.98 1.36
N THR A 58 14.41 15.80 1.34
CA THR A 58 13.02 15.37 1.09
C THR A 58 12.86 14.89 -0.35
N GLU A 59 13.43 15.60 -1.32
CA GLU A 59 13.45 15.18 -2.73
C GLU A 59 14.19 13.85 -2.92
N GLU A 60 15.36 13.67 -2.28
CA GLU A 60 16.08 12.40 -2.30
C GLU A 60 15.23 11.25 -1.74
N LEU A 61 14.54 11.46 -0.61
CA LEU A 61 13.66 10.45 -0.02
C LEU A 61 12.46 10.13 -0.93
N PHE A 62 11.87 11.16 -1.54
CA PHE A 62 10.75 10.99 -2.46
C PHE A 62 11.17 10.23 -3.73
N LEU A 63 12.31 10.59 -4.32
CA LEU A 63 12.84 9.90 -5.49
C LEU A 63 13.26 8.47 -5.17
N ASN A 64 13.85 8.22 -4.00
CA ASN A 64 14.16 6.85 -3.58
C ASN A 64 12.90 6.02 -3.38
N ARG A 65 11.83 6.63 -2.83
CA ARG A 65 10.53 5.96 -2.70
C ARG A 65 9.88 5.65 -4.04
N ILE A 66 9.95 6.58 -5.01
CA ILE A 66 9.49 6.31 -6.37
C ILE A 66 10.36 5.24 -7.05
N ARG A 67 11.66 5.21 -6.79
CA ARG A 67 12.55 4.14 -7.31
C ARG A 67 12.28 2.77 -6.69
N GLU A 68 11.70 2.70 -5.49
CA GLU A 68 11.19 1.45 -4.92
C GLU A 68 9.90 0.99 -5.63
N VAL A 69 9.17 1.89 -6.29
CA VAL A 69 8.04 1.53 -7.14
C VAL A 69 8.62 1.08 -8.48
N ASP A 70 8.65 -0.24 -8.67
CA ASP A 70 9.05 -0.85 -9.93
C ASP A 70 7.88 -0.74 -10.92
N VAL A 71 8.04 0.14 -11.91
CA VAL A 71 7.00 0.41 -12.91
C VAL A 71 6.82 -0.80 -13.81
N GLU A 72 7.89 -1.55 -14.07
CA GLU A 72 7.85 -2.79 -14.82
C GLU A 72 7.09 -3.88 -14.04
N GLU A 73 7.29 -4.00 -12.73
CA GLU A 73 6.52 -4.91 -11.87
C GLU A 73 5.03 -4.59 -11.91
N ILE A 74 4.65 -3.32 -11.73
CA ILE A 74 3.24 -2.90 -11.81
C ILE A 74 2.66 -3.16 -13.20
N ALA A 75 3.42 -2.90 -14.26
CA ALA A 75 2.97 -3.16 -15.62
C ALA A 75 2.77 -4.66 -15.90
N GLU A 76 3.63 -5.52 -15.36
CA GLU A 76 3.49 -6.97 -15.44
C GLU A 76 2.25 -7.45 -14.66
N GLU A 77 1.99 -6.91 -13.47
CA GLU A 77 0.78 -7.21 -12.68
C GLU A 77 -0.49 -6.78 -13.42
N VAL A 78 -0.56 -5.53 -13.89
CA VAL A 78 -1.71 -5.03 -14.66
C VAL A 78 -1.93 -5.83 -15.94
N PHE A 79 -0.87 -6.17 -16.67
CA PHE A 79 -0.97 -7.02 -17.85
C PHE A 79 -1.54 -8.40 -17.49
N SER A 80 -1.00 -9.03 -16.45
CA SER A 80 -1.45 -10.34 -16.01
C SER A 80 -2.92 -10.32 -15.63
N ASP A 81 -3.36 -9.31 -14.86
CA ASP A 81 -4.75 -9.22 -14.40
C ASP A 81 -5.74 -8.98 -15.56
N ILE A 82 -5.35 -8.18 -16.56
CA ILE A 82 -6.15 -7.97 -17.77
C ILE A 82 -6.20 -9.25 -18.63
N ASP A 83 -5.09 -9.97 -18.77
CA ASP A 83 -5.01 -11.23 -19.53
C ASP A 83 -5.84 -12.35 -18.87
N PHE A 84 -6.09 -12.27 -17.56
CA PHE A 84 -6.97 -13.19 -16.84
C PHE A 84 -8.46 -12.95 -17.06
N ILE A 85 -8.87 -11.87 -17.73
CA ILE A 85 -10.28 -11.63 -18.06
C ILE A 85 -10.76 -12.68 -19.08
N ASP A 86 -11.71 -13.52 -18.66
CA ASP A 86 -12.30 -14.53 -19.53
C ASP A 86 -13.35 -13.91 -20.48
N VAL A 87 -13.31 -14.33 -21.75
CA VAL A 87 -14.31 -13.94 -22.75
C VAL A 87 -15.69 -14.49 -22.39
N GLU A 88 -15.75 -15.61 -21.66
CA GLU A 88 -17.01 -16.17 -21.20
C GLU A 88 -17.67 -15.31 -20.11
N ASP A 89 -16.89 -14.69 -19.22
CA ASP A 89 -17.41 -13.72 -18.25
C ASP A 89 -17.99 -12.47 -18.94
N LEU A 90 -17.40 -12.06 -20.07
CA LEU A 90 -17.93 -10.98 -20.90
C LEU A 90 -19.29 -11.36 -21.52
N TRP A 91 -19.46 -12.61 -21.97
CA TRP A 91 -20.73 -13.07 -22.50
C TRP A 91 -21.82 -13.11 -21.42
N ASP A 92 -21.47 -13.50 -20.20
CA ASP A 92 -22.40 -13.52 -19.07
C ASP A 92 -22.82 -12.11 -18.62
N LYS A 93 -21.92 -11.12 -18.74
CA LYS A 93 -22.18 -9.71 -18.39
C LYS A 93 -22.85 -8.89 -19.51
N SER A 94 -22.84 -9.36 -20.75
CA SER A 94 -23.36 -8.61 -21.91
C SER A 94 -24.63 -9.23 -22.52
N GLY A 95 -25.28 -8.47 -23.39
CA GLY A 95 -26.47 -8.92 -24.10
C GLY A 95 -27.78 -8.66 -23.36
N SER A 96 -28.80 -9.46 -23.67
CA SER A 96 -30.16 -9.22 -23.20
C SER A 96 -30.38 -9.76 -21.79
N SER A 97 -30.84 -8.90 -20.89
CA SER A 97 -31.25 -9.24 -19.53
C SER A 97 -32.69 -8.81 -19.24
N ARG A 98 -33.21 -9.18 -18.06
CA ARG A 98 -34.52 -8.70 -17.58
C ARG A 98 -34.58 -7.19 -17.35
N TYR A 99 -33.44 -6.51 -17.34
CA TYR A 99 -33.30 -5.07 -17.09
C TYR A 99 -32.98 -4.26 -18.36
N GLY A 100 -32.80 -4.90 -19.50
CA GLY A 100 -32.43 -4.25 -20.76
C GLY A 100 -31.30 -4.99 -21.46
N TYR A 101 -30.73 -4.34 -22.48
CA TYR A 101 -29.58 -4.84 -23.23
C TYR A 101 -28.31 -4.13 -22.75
N THR A 102 -27.26 -4.88 -22.47
CA THR A 102 -25.92 -4.36 -22.19
C THR A 102 -25.05 -4.57 -23.43
N ASP A 103 -24.41 -3.50 -23.91
CA ASP A 103 -23.51 -3.62 -25.05
C ASP A 103 -22.23 -4.37 -24.65
N PRO A 104 -21.74 -5.33 -25.45
CA PRO A 104 -20.50 -6.04 -25.15
C PRO A 104 -19.27 -5.12 -25.01
N ALA A 105 -19.21 -4.00 -25.73
CA ALA A 105 -18.09 -3.08 -25.58
C ALA A 105 -18.14 -2.34 -24.23
N ASP A 106 -19.34 -1.95 -23.79
CA ASP A 106 -19.54 -1.30 -22.48
C ASP A 106 -19.20 -2.28 -21.34
N ALA A 107 -19.69 -3.53 -21.43
CA ALA A 107 -19.38 -4.56 -20.43
C ALA A 107 -17.88 -4.89 -20.38
N ALA A 108 -17.20 -4.95 -21.53
CA ALA A 108 -15.76 -5.17 -21.59
C ALA A 108 -14.99 -4.01 -20.93
N TRP A 109 -15.44 -2.77 -21.14
CA TRP A 109 -14.84 -1.60 -20.52
C TRP A 109 -15.00 -1.62 -19.00
N GLU A 110 -16.20 -1.92 -18.50
CA GLU A 110 -16.44 -2.07 -17.04
C GLU A 110 -15.56 -3.18 -16.43
N MET A 111 -15.41 -4.32 -17.11
CA MET A 111 -14.53 -5.40 -16.62
C MET A 111 -13.06 -4.97 -16.53
N VAL A 112 -12.58 -4.21 -17.52
CA VAL A 112 -11.22 -3.67 -17.50
C VAL A 112 -11.05 -2.63 -16.39
N GLU A 113 -12.05 -1.75 -16.18
CA GLU A 113 -12.03 -0.78 -15.09
C GLU A 113 -11.99 -1.45 -13.71
N GLU A 114 -12.82 -2.48 -13.49
CA GLU A 114 -12.84 -3.28 -12.25
C GLU A 114 -11.46 -3.92 -11.96
N VAL A 115 -10.78 -4.39 -13.01
CA VAL A 115 -9.47 -5.04 -12.90
C VAL A 115 -8.34 -4.04 -12.64
N ILE A 116 -8.42 -2.83 -13.21
CA ILE A 116 -7.37 -1.81 -13.06
C ILE A 116 -7.55 -0.99 -11.77
N GLU A 117 -8.74 -0.90 -11.20
CA GLU A 117 -9.03 -0.12 -9.97
C GLU A 117 -8.04 -0.35 -8.81
N PRO A 118 -7.56 -1.58 -8.51
CA PRO A 118 -6.58 -1.82 -7.45
C PRO A 118 -5.21 -1.18 -7.69
N HIS A 119 -4.90 -0.81 -8.94
CA HIS A 119 -3.61 -0.29 -9.40
C HIS A 119 -3.58 1.25 -9.57
N LEU A 120 -4.68 1.94 -9.30
CA LEU A 120 -4.86 3.40 -9.42
C LEU A 120 -4.72 4.15 -8.09
#